data_AF-A0A9E2NLK9-F1
#
_entry.id   AF-A0A9E2NLK9-F1
#
_cell.length_a   1.000
_cell.length_b   1.000
_cell.length_c   1.000
_cell.angle_alpha   90.00
_cell.angle_beta   90.00
_cell.angle_gamma   90.00
#
_symmetry.space_group_name_H-M   'P 1'
#
loop_
_entity.id
_entity.type
_entity.pdbx_description
1 polymer ?
#
loop_
_entity_poly.entity_id
_entity_poly.type
_entity_poly.pdbx_seq_one_letter_code
_entity_poly.pdbx_strand_id
1 'polypeptide(L)'
;MFGLLLNMNGNSIYKELLDYCGYTPNIATSSTFVQQRDKILPFAFEFLFHEFNESFKQHKTYKGYRLLAVDGSDLNISNLEEKKMSIKH
;
A
#
# COMPACT_ATOMS: atom_id res chain seq x y z
N MET A 1 -0.53 -8.98 8.98
CA MET A 1 0.73 -8.21 8.97
C MET A 1 0.90 -7.40 7.68
N PHE A 2 1.00 -7.98 6.48
CA PHE A 2 1.11 -7.19 5.23
C PHE A 2 0.02 -6.12 5.08
N GLY A 3 -1.25 -6.48 5.33
CA GLY A 3 -2.35 -5.51 5.32
C GLY A 3 -2.16 -4.35 6.31
N LEU A 4 -1.65 -4.60 7.51
CA LEU A 4 -1.32 -3.55 8.47
C LEU A 4 -0.22 -2.63 7.92
N LEU A 5 0.87 -3.20 7.39
CA LEU A 5 2.03 -2.45 6.89
C LEU A 5 1.67 -1.57 5.66
N LEU A 6 0.79 -2.05 4.80
CA LEU A 6 0.33 -1.31 3.62
C LEU A 6 -0.66 -0.18 3.95
N ASN A 7 -1.37 -0.27 5.08
CA ASN A 7 -2.37 0.70 5.51
C ASN A 7 -1.88 1.65 6.63
N MET A 8 -0.57 1.66 6.92
CA MET A 8 -0.03 2.55 7.97
C MET A 8 -0.19 4.02 7.58
N ASN A 9 -0.78 4.82 8.47
CA ASN A 9 -1.09 6.23 8.23
C ASN A 9 -0.08 7.20 8.88
N GLY A 10 1.09 6.71 9.28
CA GLY A 10 2.13 7.52 9.94
C GLY A 10 1.84 7.87 11.41
N ASN A 11 0.87 7.23 12.05
CA ASN A 11 0.65 7.38 13.49
C ASN A 11 1.65 6.53 14.30
N SER A 12 1.51 6.57 15.64
CA SER A 12 2.22 5.63 16.50
C SER A 12 1.78 4.18 16.21
N ILE A 13 2.72 3.24 16.32
CA ILE A 13 2.44 1.80 16.12
C ILE A 13 1.28 1.31 16.98
N TYR A 14 1.15 1.82 18.20
CA TYR A 14 0.04 1.46 19.08
C TYR A 14 -1.33 1.88 18.50
N LYS A 15 -1.42 3.09 17.93
CA LYS A 15 -2.64 3.57 17.29
C LYS A 15 -2.95 2.77 16.02
N GLU A 16 -1.96 2.51 15.17
CA GLU A 16 -2.13 1.69 13.97
C GLU A 16 -2.59 0.25 14.31
N LEU A 17 -2.07 -0.33 15.39
CA LEU A 17 -2.49 -1.65 15.88
C LEU A 17 -3.92 -1.64 16.44
N LEU A 18 -4.31 -0.59 17.16
CA LEU A 18 -5.68 -0.39 17.64
C LEU A 18 -6.68 -0.34 16.47
N ASP A 19 -6.37 0.49 15.46
CA ASP A 19 -7.18 0.64 14.26
C ASP A 19 -7.30 -0.70 13.50
N TYR A 20 -6.20 -1.41 13.33
CA TYR A 20 -6.16 -2.71 12.66
C TYR A 20 -6.91 -3.82 13.41
N CYS A 21 -6.86 -3.82 14.74
CA CYS A 21 -7.54 -4.82 15.59
C CYS A 21 -8.99 -4.44 15.92
N GLY A 22 -9.53 -3.36 15.36
CA GLY A 22 -10.90 -2.92 15.58
C GLY A 22 -11.21 -2.57 17.04
N TYR A 23 -10.23 -1.99 17.76
CA TYR A 23 -10.38 -1.57 19.16
C TYR A 23 -10.82 -2.69 20.13
N THR A 24 -10.48 -3.94 19.82
CA THR A 24 -10.76 -5.08 20.69
C THR A 24 -9.83 -5.10 21.92
N PRO A 25 -10.17 -5.77 23.03
CA PRO A 25 -9.30 -5.85 24.20
C PRO A 25 -8.00 -6.64 23.97
N ASN A 26 -7.92 -7.41 22.89
CA ASN A 26 -6.82 -8.33 22.59
C ASN A 26 -5.85 -7.72 21.54
N ILE A 27 -5.37 -6.51 21.81
CA ILE A 27 -4.47 -5.78 20.90
C ILE A 27 -3.07 -6.37 20.99
N ALA A 28 -2.45 -6.60 19.83
CA ALA A 28 -1.05 -6.98 19.78
C ALA A 28 -0.17 -5.88 20.37
N THR A 29 0.84 -6.25 21.17
CA THR A 29 1.81 -5.30 21.67
C THR A 29 2.75 -4.82 20.55
N SER A 30 3.41 -3.67 20.74
CA SER A 30 4.45 -3.22 19.81
C SER A 30 5.59 -4.25 19.63
N SER A 31 5.93 -4.99 20.70
CA SER A 31 6.91 -6.09 20.60
C SER A 31 6.41 -7.25 19.75
N THR A 32 5.13 -7.60 19.86
CA THR A 32 4.49 -8.64 19.03
C THR A 32 4.51 -8.22 17.56
N PHE A 33 4.24 -6.94 17.28
CA PHE A 33 4.35 -6.39 15.92
C PHE A 33 5.76 -6.54 15.35
N VAL A 34 6.81 -6.15 16.09
CA VAL A 34 8.21 -6.28 15.64
C VAL A 34 8.56 -7.74 15.37
N GLN A 35 8.24 -8.65 16.30
CA GLN A 35 8.52 -10.08 16.13
C GLN A 35 7.80 -10.69 14.92
N GLN A 36 6.59 -10.23 14.60
CA GLN A 36 5.86 -10.69 13.43
C GLN A 36 6.39 -10.06 12.14
N ARG A 37 6.90 -8.83 12.19
CA ARG A 37 7.56 -8.17 11.05
C ARG A 37 8.87 -8.87 10.70
N ASP A 38 9.64 -9.31 11.69
CA ASP A 38 10.92 -9.99 11.47
C ASP A 38 10.77 -11.37 10.78
N LYS A 39 9.56 -11.94 10.78
CA LYS A 39 9.24 -13.17 10.03
C LYS A 39 9.02 -12.91 8.53
N ILE A 40 8.91 -11.66 8.11
CA ILE A 40 8.75 -11.30 6.70
C ILE A 40 10.10 -11.43 6.01
N LEU A 41 10.12 -12.19 4.91
CA LEU A 41 11.33 -12.31 4.10
C LEU A 41 11.70 -10.94 3.49
N PRO A 42 12.99 -10.58 3.43
CA PRO A 42 13.42 -9.29 2.88
C PRO A 42 12.88 -9.00 1.47
N PHE A 43 12.70 -10.04 0.65
CA PHE A 43 12.19 -9.95 -0.73
C PHE A 43 10.67 -10.02 -0.84
N ALA A 44 9.92 -10.22 0.25
CA ALA A 44 8.48 -10.45 0.18
C ALA A 44 7.71 -9.23 -0.35
N PHE A 45 8.13 -8.02 0.01
CA PHE A 45 7.52 -6.79 -0.52
C PHE A 45 7.88 -6.56 -1.98
N GLU A 46 9.11 -6.85 -2.39
CA GLU A 46 9.52 -6.78 -3.79
C GLU A 46 8.69 -7.73 -4.65
N PHE A 47 8.57 -8.99 -4.24
CA PHE A 47 7.72 -9.98 -4.90
C PHE A 47 6.26 -9.51 -4.98
N LEU A 48 5.71 -9.03 -3.85
CA LEU A 48 4.33 -8.53 -3.80
C LEU A 48 4.10 -7.38 -4.79
N PHE A 49 5.02 -6.41 -4.85
CA PHE A 49 4.90 -5.28 -5.76
C PHE A 49 5.10 -5.69 -7.23
N HIS A 50 5.95 -6.68 -7.51
CA HIS A 50 6.11 -7.22 -8.85
C HIS A 50 4.82 -7.90 -9.33
N GLU A 51 4.28 -8.83 -8.54
CA GLU A 51 3.01 -9.52 -8.83
C GLU A 51 1.85 -8.52 -8.99
N PHE A 52 1.79 -7.52 -8.10
CA PHE A 52 0.81 -6.43 -8.19
C PHE A 52 0.94 -5.70 -9.53
N ASN A 53 2.14 -5.26 -9.91
CA ASN A 53 2.38 -4.55 -11.17
C ASN A 53 2.04 -5.39 -12.41
N GLU A 54 2.33 -6.69 -12.39
CA GLU A 54 2.03 -7.63 -13.47
C GLU A 54 0.52 -7.88 -13.61
N SER A 55 -0.24 -7.81 -12.52
CA SER A 55 -1.69 -7.97 -12.54
C SER A 55 -2.42 -6.89 -13.38
N PHE A 56 -1.81 -5.70 -13.54
CA PHE A 56 -2.38 -4.63 -14.36
C PHE A 56 -1.93 -4.73 -15.82
N LYS A 57 -2.87 -5.11 -16.70
CA LYS A 57 -2.68 -5.10 -18.16
C LYS A 57 -2.89 -3.71 -18.79
N GLN A 58 -2.41 -2.65 -18.14
CA GLN A 58 -2.52 -1.30 -18.70
C GLN A 58 -1.51 -1.09 -19.82
N HIS A 59 -2.03 -0.78 -21.01
CA HIS A 59 -1.26 -0.54 -22.24
C HIS A 59 -0.82 0.92 -22.37
N LYS A 60 -1.39 1.84 -21.57
CA LYS A 60 -1.06 3.26 -21.61
C LYS A 60 0.07 3.55 -20.64
N THR A 61 1.20 4.00 -21.18
CA THR A 61 2.36 4.47 -20.42
C THR A 61 2.45 5.99 -20.49
N TYR A 62 2.81 6.65 -19.40
CA TYR A 62 3.20 8.06 -19.39
C TYR A 62 4.73 8.15 -19.44
N LYS A 63 5.28 8.69 -20.54
CA LYS A 63 6.74 8.79 -20.74
C LYS A 63 7.49 7.45 -20.52
N GLY A 64 6.87 6.33 -20.91
CA GLY A 64 7.43 4.99 -20.70
C GLY A 64 7.18 4.38 -19.31
N TYR A 65 6.58 5.13 -18.38
CA TYR A 65 6.24 4.65 -17.04
C TYR A 65 4.76 4.27 -16.91
N ARG A 66 4.48 3.28 -16.08
CA ARG A 66 3.12 2.94 -15.64
C ARG A 66 2.82 3.70 -14.36
N LEU A 67 1.77 4.51 -14.36
CA LEU A 67 1.34 5.28 -13.19
C LEU A 67 0.27 4.49 -12.43
N LEU A 68 0.57 4.10 -11.20
CA LEU A 68 -0.35 3.41 -10.29
C LEU A 68 -0.38 4.20 -8.98
N ALA A 69 -1.57 4.66 -8.57
CA ALA A 69 -1.78 5.21 -7.23
C ALA A 69 -2.33 4.07 -6.35
N VAL A 70 -1.59 3.68 -5.31
CA VAL A 70 -1.91 2.52 -4.47
C VAL A 70 -2.54 2.95 -3.13
N ASP A 71 -2.21 4.15 -2.67
CA ASP A 71 -2.63 4.75 -1.40
C ASP A 71 -3.89 5.64 -1.53
N GLY A 72 -4.52 5.66 -2.71
CA GLY A 72 -5.66 6.53 -3.00
C GLY A 72 -5.31 8.01 -3.17
N SER A 73 -4.02 8.35 -3.24
CA SER A 73 -3.59 9.72 -3.49
C SER A 73 -3.89 10.14 -4.94
N ASP A 74 -4.51 11.31 -5.09
CA ASP A 74 -4.73 11.91 -6.41
C ASP A 74 -3.39 12.45 -6.95
N LEU A 75 -2.90 11.82 -8.01
CA LEU A 75 -1.79 12.36 -8.80
C LEU A 75 -2.32 13.53 -9.65
N ASN A 76 -2.16 14.76 -9.14
CA ASN A 76 -2.48 15.97 -9.90
C ASN A 76 -1.46 16.20 -11.01
N ILE A 77 -1.70 15.60 -12.19
CA ILE A 77 -0.90 15.77 -13.40
C ILE A 77 -1.58 16.82 -14.28
N SER A 78 -1.54 18.07 -13.83
CA SER A 78 -2.24 19.22 -14.43
C SER A 78 -1.75 19.64 -15.83
N ASN A 79 -0.77 18.94 -16.42
CA ASN A 79 -0.29 19.17 -17.79
C ASN A 79 -0.61 18.03 -18.78
N LEU A 80 -1.57 17.16 -18.47
CA LEU A 80 -2.01 16.10 -19.39
C LEU A 80 -3.11 16.65 -20.32
N GLU A 81 -2.71 17.30 -21.42
CA GLU A 81 -3.60 17.53 -22.57
C GLU A 81 -4.17 16.17 -23.01
N GLU A 82 -5.49 16.07 -22.91
CA GLU A 82 -6.38 15.01 -23.41
C GLU A 82 -6.56 13.71 -22.60
N LYS A 83 -7.73 13.71 -21.93
CA LYS A 83 -8.72 12.62 -21.84
C LYS A 83 -8.46 11.44 -20.88
N LYS A 84 -9.17 11.53 -19.76
CA LYS A 84 -9.90 10.44 -19.09
C LYS A 84 -9.03 9.23 -18.71
N MET A 85 -8.08 9.41 -17.80
CA MET A 85 -7.77 8.31 -16.88
C MET A 85 -8.83 8.31 -15.79
N SER A 86 -9.96 7.65 -16.05
CA SER A 86 -10.84 7.25 -14.96
C SER A 86 -10.09 6.19 -14.17
N ILE A 87 -9.43 6.63 -13.09
CA ILE A 87 -9.00 5.75 -12.02
C ILE A 87 -10.31 5.25 -11.41
N LYS A 88 -10.75 4.06 -11.83
CA LYS A 88 -11.90 3.42 -11.21
C LYS A 88 -11.49 3.07 -9.78
N HIS A 89 -12.27 3.63 -8.85
CA HIS A 89 -12.23 3.29 -7.43
C HIS A 89 -12.54 1.81 -7.23
#